data_AF-W9W9A6-F1
#
_entry.id   AF-W9W9A6-F1
#
_cell.length_a   1.000
_cell.length_b   1.000
_cell.length_c   1.000
_cell.angle_alpha   90.00
_cell.angle_beta   90.00
_cell.angle_gamma   90.00
#
_symmetry.space_group_name_H-M   'P 1'
#
loop_
_entity.id
_entity.type
_entity.pdbx_description
1 polymer ?
#
loop_
_entity_poly.entity_id
_entity_poly.type
_entity_poly.pdbx_seq_one_letter_code
_entity_poly.pdbx_strand_id
1 'polypeptide(L)'
;MPFRFTIPIRALRRPISPTKHAVVADPDPSRQGFTRANTKSNQNLKAQYNNGQAQSPVSQQAPPLPHITNSPSVPSTFSEQNTYVEQPKKFLDERYAKCSVKGNFLTLAAQPKNVELGEWLAHQLVEMNRLLTGMIQVIQEVDTNIGLALCNEQQCPTMSAGRLTYTWLENGRPAKIPAPQYIVRVQRWIVGKIHDEKTFPTAPPMPIDHTYISGDIGTPGPATQVGAIAAPPTNLNQSLATLSGVQDDWVGKTSGFPQHYHADVKAIIKQMFRCYAHLYHNHFTDPFWHLGRYTELNSCFVHFCTVAMYYDLISKKDMEPLQDLIDIFVRQGVIPKEAVQQHVS
;
A
#
# COMPACT_ATOMS: atom_id res chain seq x y z
N MET A 1 7.47 -13.99 -25.95
CA MET A 1 8.26 -14.07 -24.69
C MET A 1 7.65 -13.08 -23.70
N PRO A 2 6.99 -13.52 -22.62
CA PRO A 2 6.50 -12.59 -21.60
C PRO A 2 7.61 -12.37 -20.55
N PHE A 3 7.98 -11.11 -20.35
CA PHE A 3 8.82 -10.69 -19.23
C PHE A 3 8.01 -10.87 -17.94
N ARG A 4 8.40 -11.83 -17.10
CA ARG A 4 7.89 -11.96 -15.72
C ARG A 4 8.83 -11.25 -14.77
N PHE A 5 8.32 -10.24 -14.07
CA PHE A 5 8.94 -9.73 -12.85
C PHE A 5 8.60 -10.69 -11.70
N THR A 6 9.44 -11.70 -11.50
CA THR A 6 9.48 -12.44 -10.24
C THR A 6 10.19 -11.56 -9.22
N ILE A 7 9.49 -11.15 -8.15
CA ILE A 7 10.11 -10.42 -7.03
C ILE A 7 10.56 -11.47 -5.99
N PRO A 8 11.88 -11.74 -5.81
CA PRO A 8 12.34 -12.57 -4.71
C PRO A 8 12.49 -11.70 -3.45
N ILE A 9 11.58 -11.87 -2.49
CA ILE A 9 11.74 -11.36 -1.13
C ILE A 9 12.67 -12.31 -0.36
N ARG A 10 13.98 -12.03 -0.31
CA ARG A 10 14.82 -12.50 0.81
C ARG A 10 16.15 -11.74 0.99
N ALA A 11 16.27 -11.17 2.18
CA ALA A 11 17.47 -11.00 3.00
C ALA A 11 18.66 -10.18 2.46
N LEU A 12 18.81 -8.95 2.98
CA LEU A 12 20.13 -8.34 3.20
C LEU A 12 20.18 -7.69 4.59
N ARG A 13 20.47 -8.50 5.62
CA ARG A 13 21.33 -8.03 6.72
C ARG A 13 22.74 -7.96 6.12
N ARG A 14 23.29 -6.76 5.94
CA ARG A 14 24.73 -6.61 5.70
C ARG A 14 25.43 -6.33 7.03
N PRO A 15 26.50 -7.05 7.38
CA PRO A 15 27.36 -6.71 8.50
C PRO A 15 28.25 -5.52 8.16
N ILE A 16 28.46 -4.65 9.16
CA ILE A 16 29.38 -3.52 9.12
C ILE A 16 30.81 -4.09 9.21
N SER A 17 31.67 -3.76 8.24
CA SER A 17 33.12 -3.98 8.35
C SER A 17 33.81 -2.67 8.76
N PRO A 18 34.73 -2.67 9.73
CA PRO A 18 35.47 -1.47 10.13
C PRO A 18 36.62 -1.19 9.17
N THR A 19 36.77 0.09 8.82
CA THR A 19 37.85 0.68 8.03
C THR A 19 39.19 0.63 8.77
N LYS A 20 40.25 0.30 8.03
CA LYS A 20 41.66 0.36 8.46
C LYS A 20 42.17 1.80 8.37
N HIS A 21 42.80 2.30 9.44
CA HIS A 21 43.83 3.33 9.36
C HIS A 21 45.08 2.83 10.08
N ALA A 22 46.22 2.91 9.40
CA ALA A 22 47.54 2.52 9.88
C ALA A 22 48.33 3.77 10.27
N VAL A 23 48.96 3.78 11.46
CA VAL A 23 50.14 4.59 11.79
C VAL A 23 51.00 3.84 12.83
N VAL A 24 52.18 3.39 12.39
CA VAL A 24 53.55 3.34 12.97
C VAL A 24 53.81 2.91 14.44
N ALA A 25 54.85 2.07 14.61
CA ALA A 25 55.35 1.35 15.80
C ALA A 25 56.37 2.13 16.68
N ASP A 26 56.27 2.05 18.03
CA ASP A 26 57.13 1.37 19.08
C ASP A 26 58.35 2.17 19.65
N PRO A 27 58.93 1.88 20.87
CA PRO A 27 58.61 0.86 21.91
C PRO A 27 58.67 1.28 23.43
N ASP A 28 58.04 0.45 24.30
CA ASP A 28 58.25 -0.06 25.71
C ASP A 28 59.17 0.64 26.79
N PRO A 29 59.21 0.26 28.13
CA PRO A 29 58.44 -0.73 28.92
C PRO A 29 57.98 -0.36 30.36
N SER A 30 57.12 -1.23 30.93
CA SER A 30 57.15 -1.80 32.31
C SER A 30 55.87 -1.69 33.18
N ARG A 31 55.20 -2.84 33.43
CA ARG A 31 55.05 -3.51 34.76
C ARG A 31 53.89 -4.53 34.84
N GLN A 32 54.28 -5.79 35.02
CA GLN A 32 53.78 -6.83 35.95
C GLN A 32 52.28 -7.03 36.20
N GLY A 33 51.80 -8.23 35.85
CA GLY A 33 50.48 -8.76 36.19
C GLY A 33 50.39 -9.52 37.51
N PHE A 34 49.20 -10.06 37.78
CA PHE A 34 48.92 -11.13 38.73
C PHE A 34 47.69 -11.95 38.29
N THR A 35 47.54 -13.10 38.94
CA THR A 35 46.97 -14.38 38.50
C THR A 35 45.48 -14.61 38.83
N ARG A 36 44.81 -15.33 37.91
CA ARG A 36 43.88 -16.48 38.07
C ARG A 36 43.06 -16.63 39.37
N ALA A 37 41.73 -16.69 39.25
CA ALA A 37 40.89 -17.69 39.95
C ALA A 37 39.50 -17.85 39.28
N ASN A 38 39.02 -19.08 39.30
CA ASN A 38 37.82 -19.64 38.67
C ASN A 38 36.92 -20.14 39.80
N THR A 39 35.61 -19.87 39.77
CA THR A 39 34.61 -20.71 40.48
C THR A 39 33.32 -20.81 39.65
N LYS A 40 32.88 -22.06 39.48
CA LYS A 40 31.59 -22.48 38.91
C LYS A 40 30.55 -22.61 40.03
N SER A 41 29.28 -22.33 39.73
CA SER A 41 28.09 -23.15 40.03
C SER A 41 26.84 -22.47 39.41
N ASN A 42 26.28 -22.99 38.32
CA ASN A 42 25.21 -24.01 38.15
C ASN A 42 23.80 -23.55 38.58
N GLN A 43 22.93 -23.31 37.58
CA GLN A 43 21.70 -24.08 37.24
C GLN A 43 20.45 -23.37 37.80
N ASN A 44 19.32 -23.19 37.10
CA ASN A 44 18.56 -24.17 36.32
C ASN A 44 17.42 -23.46 35.54
N LEU A 45 17.18 -23.79 34.26
CA LEU A 45 15.88 -24.27 33.77
C LEU A 45 16.02 -24.76 32.31
N LYS A 46 15.86 -26.08 32.14
CA LYS A 46 15.95 -26.81 30.88
C LYS A 46 14.57 -26.99 30.26
N ALA A 47 14.54 -26.89 28.94
CA ALA A 47 13.46 -27.32 28.07
C ALA A 47 13.23 -28.85 28.15
N GLN A 48 11.97 -29.27 28.07
CA GLN A 48 11.57 -30.64 27.79
C GLN A 48 10.84 -30.70 26.45
N TYR A 49 11.44 -31.42 25.51
CA TYR A 49 10.77 -31.99 24.34
C TYR A 49 10.39 -33.43 24.70
N ASN A 50 9.15 -33.84 24.43
CA ASN A 50 8.85 -35.25 24.20
C ASN A 50 7.80 -35.39 23.09
N ASN A 51 7.98 -36.42 22.27
CA ASN A 51 7.25 -36.72 21.04
C ASN A 51 6.36 -37.96 21.28
N GLY A 52 5.11 -37.93 20.83
CA GLY A 52 4.20 -39.07 20.96
C GLY A 52 2.76 -38.81 20.47
N GLN A 53 2.55 -39.03 19.18
CA GLN A 53 1.33 -39.52 18.51
C GLN A 53 0.01 -38.70 18.56
N ALA A 54 -0.24 -38.05 17.41
CA ALA A 54 -1.46 -38.08 16.59
C ALA A 54 -2.83 -37.79 17.22
N GLN A 55 -3.34 -36.58 16.96
CA GLN A 55 -4.74 -36.30 16.61
C GLN A 55 -4.83 -34.92 15.93
N SER A 56 -5.38 -34.87 14.72
CA SER A 56 -5.60 -33.63 13.95
C SER A 56 -6.74 -32.80 14.54
N PRO A 57 -6.63 -31.46 14.70
CA PRO A 57 -7.79 -30.61 14.84
C PRO A 57 -8.08 -29.88 13.52
N VAL A 58 -9.20 -30.30 12.94
CA VAL A 58 -10.22 -29.55 12.18
C VAL A 58 -9.89 -28.07 11.88
N SER A 59 -9.88 -27.76 10.57
CA SER A 59 -9.91 -26.41 10.01
C SER A 59 -11.02 -25.56 10.62
N GLN A 60 -10.66 -24.61 11.48
CA GLN A 60 -11.53 -23.49 11.79
C GLN A 60 -11.27 -22.40 10.75
N GLN A 61 -12.21 -22.28 9.81
CA GLN A 61 -12.33 -21.15 8.89
C GLN A 61 -12.31 -19.83 9.68
N ALA A 62 -11.45 -18.92 9.25
CA ALA A 62 -11.47 -17.53 9.71
C ALA A 62 -12.84 -16.90 9.38
N PRO A 63 -13.43 -16.10 10.27
CA PRO A 63 -14.70 -15.43 9.98
C PRO A 63 -14.54 -14.44 8.81
N PRO A 64 -15.56 -14.30 7.95
CA PRO A 64 -15.50 -13.40 6.81
C PRO A 64 -15.41 -11.93 7.28
N LEU A 65 -14.39 -11.22 6.78
CA LEU A 65 -14.21 -9.79 7.03
C LEU A 65 -15.20 -8.96 6.18
N PRO A 66 -15.75 -7.85 6.70
CA PRO A 66 -16.76 -7.05 6.01
C PRO A 66 -16.18 -6.26 4.82
N HIS A 67 -17.02 -6.07 3.78
CA HIS A 67 -16.74 -5.21 2.64
C HIS A 67 -16.83 -3.74 3.05
N ILE A 68 -15.69 -3.11 3.40
CA ILE A 68 -15.66 -1.73 3.92
C ILE A 68 -15.35 -0.71 2.82
N THR A 69 -16.31 -0.47 1.94
CA THR A 69 -16.17 0.57 0.91
C THR A 69 -16.43 1.98 1.42
N ASN A 70 -17.12 2.17 2.57
CA ASN A 70 -17.58 3.48 3.03
C ASN A 70 -17.60 3.63 4.57
N SER A 71 -16.45 3.79 5.23
CA SER A 71 -16.47 4.26 6.63
C SER A 71 -16.63 5.78 6.66
N PRO A 72 -17.68 6.36 7.29
CA PRO A 72 -17.92 7.80 7.25
C PRO A 72 -16.88 8.61 8.07
N SER A 73 -16.58 9.81 7.60
CA SER A 73 -15.85 10.83 8.35
C SER A 73 -16.87 11.78 8.98
N VAL A 74 -16.67 12.17 10.24
CA VAL A 74 -17.56 13.11 10.93
C VAL A 74 -16.79 14.36 11.35
N PRO A 75 -17.38 15.56 11.24
CA PRO A 75 -16.84 16.77 11.85
C PRO A 75 -16.79 16.56 13.37
N SER A 76 -15.67 16.90 14.00
CA SER A 76 -15.55 16.78 15.46
C SER A 76 -16.51 17.74 16.17
N THR A 77 -17.43 17.22 17.00
CA THR A 77 -18.39 18.00 17.83
C THR A 77 -17.94 18.11 19.29
N PHE A 78 -16.63 18.10 19.56
CA PHE A 78 -16.14 18.36 20.92
C PHE A 78 -16.13 19.88 21.16
N SER A 79 -17.11 20.35 21.92
CA SER A 79 -17.41 21.76 22.20
C SER A 79 -16.38 22.41 23.15
N GLU A 80 -15.89 23.56 22.71
CA GLU A 80 -15.74 24.82 23.46
C GLU A 80 -15.29 24.75 24.94
N GLN A 81 -13.98 24.92 25.15
CA GLN A 81 -13.39 25.94 26.04
C GLN A 81 -11.87 25.77 26.06
N ASN A 82 -11.23 26.16 24.97
CA ASN A 82 -9.89 26.72 25.02
C ASN A 82 -9.65 27.44 23.70
N THR A 83 -9.38 28.73 23.75
CA THR A 83 -8.76 29.48 22.65
C THR A 83 -7.36 28.92 22.41
N TYR A 84 -7.26 27.72 21.82
CA TYR A 84 -6.03 27.25 21.22
C TYR A 84 -5.83 28.09 19.96
N VAL A 85 -4.88 29.01 20.03
CA VAL A 85 -4.25 29.54 18.83
C VAL A 85 -3.61 28.33 18.15
N GLU A 86 -4.28 27.77 17.14
CA GLU A 86 -3.75 26.65 16.36
C GLU A 86 -2.42 27.13 15.78
N GLN A 87 -1.30 26.65 16.33
CA GLN A 87 0.01 27.01 15.81
C GLN A 87 0.06 26.62 14.34
N PRO A 88 0.64 27.46 13.47
CA PRO A 88 0.72 27.17 12.05
C PRO A 88 1.40 25.82 11.85
N LYS A 89 0.71 24.91 11.16
CA LYS A 89 1.18 23.54 10.95
C LYS A 89 2.46 23.58 10.12
N LYS A 90 3.56 23.06 10.66
CA LYS A 90 4.89 23.11 10.02
C LYS A 90 4.88 22.50 8.62
N PHE A 91 4.07 21.48 8.35
CA PHE A 91 4.00 20.87 7.03
C PHE A 91 3.35 21.75 5.96
N LEU A 92 2.62 22.80 6.34
CA LEU A 92 2.04 23.79 5.42
C LEU A 92 3.01 24.92 5.08
N ASP A 93 4.20 24.95 5.69
CA ASP A 93 5.25 25.88 5.31
C ASP A 93 5.94 25.38 4.03
N GLU A 94 5.88 26.17 2.96
CA GLU A 94 6.46 25.84 1.67
C GLU A 94 7.96 25.50 1.76
N ARG A 95 8.68 26.06 2.74
CA ARG A 95 10.11 25.78 2.97
C ARG A 95 10.37 24.34 3.39
N TYR A 96 9.36 23.67 3.95
CA TYR A 96 9.44 22.32 4.48
C TYR A 96 8.68 21.30 3.62
N ALA A 97 7.90 21.76 2.65
CA ALA A 97 7.25 20.95 1.61
C ALA A 97 8.23 20.51 0.51
N LYS A 98 9.38 19.93 0.88
CA LYS A 98 10.39 19.43 -0.08
C LYS A 98 10.47 17.91 -0.09
N CYS A 99 10.70 17.33 -1.26
CA CYS A 99 10.90 15.89 -1.42
C CYS A 99 12.38 15.52 -1.43
N SER A 100 12.70 14.33 -0.91
CA SER A 100 14.02 13.73 -1.03
C SER A 100 14.32 13.21 -2.44
N VAL A 101 13.29 12.79 -3.18
CA VAL A 101 13.42 12.28 -4.55
C VAL A 101 13.53 13.45 -5.53
N LYS A 102 14.54 13.39 -6.40
CA LYS A 102 14.71 14.31 -7.53
C LYS A 102 14.20 13.64 -8.79
N GLY A 103 13.24 14.26 -9.48
CA GLY A 103 12.71 13.76 -10.74
C GLY A 103 11.23 14.08 -10.91
N ASN A 104 10.71 13.76 -12.09
CA ASN A 104 9.29 13.89 -12.38
C ASN A 104 8.56 12.62 -11.89
N PHE A 105 7.71 12.75 -10.86
CA PHE A 105 6.94 11.62 -10.32
C PHE A 105 6.01 10.96 -11.34
N LEU A 106 5.67 11.65 -12.44
CA LEU A 106 4.88 11.07 -13.52
C LEU A 106 5.57 9.87 -14.17
N THR A 107 6.91 9.86 -14.24
CA THR A 107 7.64 8.72 -14.82
C THR A 107 7.51 7.45 -13.99
N LEU A 108 7.21 7.58 -12.70
CA LEU A 108 6.93 6.47 -11.78
C LEU A 108 5.46 6.06 -11.79
N ALA A 109 4.56 6.98 -12.15
CA ALA A 109 3.12 6.77 -12.15
C ALA A 109 2.58 6.29 -13.52
N ALA A 110 3.22 6.68 -14.62
CA ALA A 110 2.74 6.38 -15.96
C ALA A 110 2.81 4.87 -16.29
N GLN A 111 1.69 4.34 -16.78
CA GLN A 111 1.56 2.96 -17.24
C GLN A 111 2.56 2.65 -18.37
N PRO A 112 3.36 1.57 -18.25
CA PRO A 112 4.22 1.12 -19.34
C PRO A 112 3.41 0.66 -20.56
N LYS A 113 3.99 0.81 -21.76
CA LYS A 113 3.37 0.31 -23.00
C LYS A 113 3.15 -1.20 -22.91
N ASN A 114 1.96 -1.65 -23.32
CA ASN A 114 1.54 -3.06 -23.37
C ASN A 114 1.33 -3.75 -22.01
N VAL A 115 1.31 -3.01 -20.90
CA VAL A 115 0.86 -3.53 -19.61
C VAL A 115 -0.62 -3.21 -19.46
N GLU A 116 -1.44 -4.14 -19.01
CA GLU A 116 -2.86 -3.88 -18.75
C GLU A 116 -3.04 -2.94 -17.56
N LEU A 117 -4.07 -2.09 -17.57
CA LEU A 117 -4.31 -1.13 -16.49
C LEU A 117 -4.56 -1.81 -15.14
N GLY A 118 -5.25 -2.95 -15.12
CA GLY A 118 -5.49 -3.72 -13.89
C GLY A 118 -4.19 -4.16 -13.22
N GLU A 119 -3.29 -4.80 -13.97
CA GLU A 119 -1.97 -5.20 -13.46
C GLU A 119 -1.14 -4.01 -12.98
N TRP A 120 -1.17 -2.90 -13.71
CA TRP A 120 -0.44 -1.70 -13.33
C TRP A 120 -0.95 -1.10 -12.02
N LEU A 121 -2.28 -0.97 -11.87
CA LEU A 121 -2.89 -0.48 -10.64
C LEU A 121 -2.58 -1.41 -9.46
N ALA A 122 -2.61 -2.73 -9.66
CA ALA A 122 -2.23 -3.70 -8.62
C ALA A 122 -0.80 -3.49 -8.16
N HIS A 123 0.15 -3.36 -9.10
CA HIS A 123 1.55 -3.07 -8.80
C HIS A 123 1.72 -1.76 -8.01
N GLN A 124 1.07 -0.68 -8.48
CA GLN A 124 1.11 0.61 -7.81
C GLN A 124 0.56 0.54 -6.38
N LEU A 125 -0.53 -0.21 -6.17
CA LEU A 125 -1.14 -0.36 -4.85
C LEU A 125 -0.22 -1.08 -3.85
N VAL A 126 0.42 -2.17 -4.29
CA VAL A 126 1.40 -2.91 -3.48
C VAL A 126 2.58 -2.03 -3.11
N GLU A 127 3.11 -1.27 -4.06
CA GLU A 127 4.25 -0.39 -3.84
C GLU A 127 3.90 0.77 -2.90
N MET A 128 2.79 1.47 -3.13
CA MET A 128 2.33 2.53 -2.24
C MET A 128 2.04 2.00 -0.82
N ASN A 129 1.51 0.78 -0.69
CA ASN A 129 1.28 0.16 0.63
C ASN A 129 2.59 -0.14 1.35
N ARG A 130 3.61 -0.61 0.61
CA ARG A 130 4.96 -0.82 1.15
C ARG A 130 5.58 0.48 1.66
N LEU A 131 5.46 1.57 0.89
CA LEU A 131 5.97 2.90 1.26
C LEU A 131 5.23 3.46 2.50
N LEU A 132 3.90 3.40 2.51
CA LEU A 132 3.09 3.85 3.64
C LEU A 132 3.40 3.03 4.91
N THR A 133 3.58 1.71 4.78
CA THR A 133 3.94 0.85 5.92
C THR A 133 5.27 1.28 6.54
N GLY A 134 6.26 1.65 5.73
CA GLY A 134 7.52 2.21 6.22
C GLY A 134 7.33 3.50 7.02
N MET A 135 6.44 4.39 6.58
CA MET A 135 6.13 5.62 7.33
C MET A 135 5.36 5.33 8.63
N ILE A 136 4.41 4.39 8.61
CA ILE A 136 3.67 3.98 9.80
C ILE A 136 4.60 3.35 10.85
N GLN A 137 5.60 2.58 10.43
CA GLN A 137 6.58 1.98 11.35
C GLN A 137 7.31 3.04 12.19
N VAL A 138 7.57 4.23 11.63
CA VAL A 138 8.22 5.33 12.36
C VAL A 138 7.39 5.76 13.58
N ILE A 139 6.06 5.82 13.46
CA ILE A 139 5.19 6.21 14.58
C ILE A 139 4.83 5.02 15.50
N GLN A 140 5.08 3.79 15.07
CA GLN A 140 4.90 2.58 15.89
C GLN A 140 6.12 2.27 16.76
N GLU A 141 7.26 2.92 16.51
CA GLU A 141 8.46 2.78 17.31
C GLU A 141 8.19 3.17 18.77
N VAL A 142 8.81 2.45 19.71
CA VAL A 142 8.62 2.66 21.14
C VAL A 142 9.55 3.77 21.63
N ASP A 143 8.99 4.79 22.28
CA ASP A 143 9.77 5.81 22.96
C ASP A 143 10.51 5.18 24.14
N THR A 144 11.84 5.31 24.18
CA THR A 144 12.67 4.71 25.23
C THR A 144 12.45 5.32 26.60
N ASN A 145 11.89 6.53 26.69
CA ASN A 145 11.63 7.21 27.96
C ASN A 145 10.28 6.82 28.55
N ILE A 146 9.26 6.64 27.71
CA ILE A 146 7.88 6.38 28.12
C ILE A 146 7.55 4.88 28.08
N GLY A 147 8.25 4.11 27.24
CA GLY A 147 7.98 2.69 27.01
C GLY A 147 6.72 2.43 26.18
N LEU A 148 6.15 3.46 25.54
CA LEU A 148 4.97 3.39 24.68
C LEU A 148 5.33 3.78 23.25
N ALA A 149 4.56 3.29 22.27
CA ALA A 149 4.70 3.71 20.88
C ALA A 149 4.48 5.22 20.71
N LEU A 150 5.19 5.85 19.77
CA LEU A 150 5.06 7.28 19.46
C LEU A 150 3.65 7.69 19.01
N CYS A 151 2.87 6.75 18.45
CA CYS A 151 1.43 6.86 18.30
C CYS A 151 0.76 5.87 19.25
N ASN A 152 0.14 6.40 20.30
CA ASN A 152 -0.54 5.61 21.33
C ASN A 152 -1.93 6.20 21.63
N GLU A 153 -2.71 5.49 22.43
CA GLU A 153 -4.11 5.88 22.74
C GLU A 153 -4.20 7.15 23.59
N GLN A 154 -3.13 7.54 24.30
CA GLN A 154 -3.11 8.77 25.10
C GLN A 154 -2.88 9.99 24.21
N GLN A 155 -1.94 9.90 23.26
CA GLN A 155 -1.66 10.97 22.30
C GLN A 155 -2.71 11.04 21.18
N CYS A 156 -3.24 9.89 20.77
CA CYS A 156 -4.18 9.77 19.65
C CYS A 156 -5.40 8.92 20.04
N PRO A 157 -6.29 9.43 20.91
CA PRO A 157 -7.46 8.71 21.41
C PRO A 157 -8.50 8.42 20.33
N THR A 158 -8.43 9.13 19.20
CA THR A 158 -9.26 8.90 18.01
C THR A 158 -8.43 9.03 16.75
N MET A 159 -8.78 8.27 15.70
CA MET A 159 -8.21 8.45 14.37
C MET A 159 -8.68 9.78 13.74
N SER A 160 -7.86 10.83 13.81
CA SER A 160 -8.20 12.17 13.33
C SER A 160 -7.16 12.74 12.36
N ALA A 161 -7.62 13.69 11.54
CA ALA A 161 -6.78 14.57 10.73
C ALA A 161 -7.35 15.99 10.81
N GLY A 162 -6.70 16.85 11.59
CA GLY A 162 -7.19 18.19 11.88
C GLY A 162 -8.56 18.13 12.58
N ARG A 163 -9.58 18.72 11.95
CA ARG A 163 -10.97 18.76 12.48
C ARG A 163 -11.81 17.55 12.10
N LEU A 164 -11.26 16.64 11.29
CA LEU A 164 -11.98 15.48 10.80
C LEU A 164 -11.65 14.26 11.66
N THR A 165 -12.68 13.52 12.07
CA THR A 165 -12.53 12.23 12.75
C THR A 165 -12.98 11.10 11.84
N TYR A 166 -12.10 10.13 11.62
CA TYR A 166 -12.39 8.92 10.87
C TYR A 166 -13.00 7.87 11.80
N THR A 167 -14.11 7.28 11.37
CA THR A 167 -14.75 6.16 12.08
C THR A 167 -14.37 4.84 11.41
N TRP A 168 -14.46 3.76 12.17
CA TRP A 168 -14.33 2.39 11.67
C TRP A 168 -15.61 1.61 11.95
N LEU A 169 -15.96 0.66 11.07
CA LEU A 169 -17.11 -0.21 11.31
C LEU A 169 -16.74 -1.33 12.29
N GLU A 170 -17.36 -1.32 13.46
CA GLU A 170 -17.27 -2.35 14.48
C GLU A 170 -18.65 -2.98 14.66
N ASN A 171 -18.75 -4.29 14.42
CA ASN A 171 -20.04 -5.01 14.42
C ASN A 171 -21.12 -4.34 13.54
N GLY A 172 -20.70 -3.80 12.39
CA GLY A 172 -21.58 -3.10 11.45
C GLY A 172 -21.96 -1.68 11.82
N ARG A 173 -21.49 -1.15 12.97
CA ARG A 173 -21.78 0.22 13.42
C ARG A 173 -20.53 1.10 13.34
N PRO A 174 -20.64 2.36 12.89
CA PRO A 174 -19.53 3.31 12.96
C PRO A 174 -19.11 3.59 14.41
N ALA A 175 -17.85 3.33 14.73
CA ALA A 175 -17.24 3.57 16.03
C ALA A 175 -16.01 4.47 15.89
N LYS A 176 -15.83 5.37 16.87
CA LYS A 176 -14.59 6.13 17.03
C LYS A 176 -13.62 5.25 17.81
N ILE A 177 -12.53 4.85 17.17
CA ILE A 177 -11.49 4.02 17.78
C ILE A 177 -10.17 4.80 17.84
N PRO A 178 -9.26 4.46 18.76
CA PRO A 178 -7.93 5.07 18.82
C PRO A 178 -7.18 4.94 17.50
N ALA A 179 -6.39 5.96 17.16
CA ALA A 179 -5.61 5.98 15.92
C ALA A 179 -4.68 4.77 15.74
N PRO A 180 -3.91 4.31 16.75
CA PRO A 180 -3.06 3.13 16.57
C PRO A 180 -3.88 1.88 16.24
N GLN A 181 -5.05 1.69 16.87
CA GLN A 181 -5.94 0.57 16.56
C GLN A 181 -6.52 0.67 15.15
N TYR A 182 -6.93 1.87 14.73
CA TYR A 182 -7.42 2.13 13.38
C TYR A 182 -6.38 1.76 12.32
N ILE A 183 -5.15 2.24 12.50
CA ILE A 183 -4.05 2.00 11.56
C ILE A 183 -3.76 0.50 11.43
N VAL A 184 -3.71 -0.24 12.54
CA VAL A 184 -3.52 -1.69 12.50
C VAL A 184 -4.66 -2.40 11.77
N ARG A 185 -5.92 -1.98 11.99
CA ARG A 185 -7.08 -2.53 11.27
C ARG A 185 -7.00 -2.23 9.76
N VAL A 186 -6.60 -1.03 9.37
CA VAL A 186 -6.35 -0.66 7.97
C VAL A 186 -5.25 -1.50 7.35
N GLN A 187 -4.08 -1.61 7.99
CA GLN A 187 -2.96 -2.41 7.48
C GLN A 187 -3.38 -3.87 7.26
N ARG A 188 -4.05 -4.48 8.25
CA ARG A 188 -4.55 -5.86 8.13
C ARG A 188 -5.58 -6.01 7.03
N TRP A 189 -6.49 -5.05 6.89
CA TRP A 189 -7.52 -5.08 5.85
C TRP A 189 -6.93 -4.93 4.44
N ILE A 190 -6.02 -3.98 4.23
CA ILE A 190 -5.35 -3.77 2.94
C ILE A 190 -4.53 -5.00 2.56
N VAL A 191 -3.71 -5.52 3.49
CA VAL A 191 -2.93 -6.74 3.26
C VAL A 191 -3.84 -7.91 2.94
N GLY A 192 -4.95 -8.08 3.67
CA GLY A 192 -5.94 -9.11 3.41
C GLY A 192 -6.56 -9.01 2.02
N LYS A 193 -6.86 -7.80 1.54
CA LYS A 193 -7.37 -7.57 0.18
C LYS A 193 -6.31 -7.84 -0.89
N ILE A 194 -5.09 -7.34 -0.72
CA ILE A 194 -3.99 -7.51 -1.69
C ILE A 194 -3.56 -8.98 -1.86
N HIS A 195 -3.64 -9.78 -0.80
CA HIS A 195 -3.27 -11.20 -0.84
C HIS A 195 -4.45 -12.12 -1.17
N ASP A 196 -5.66 -11.60 -1.31
CA ASP A 196 -6.82 -12.39 -1.74
C ASP A 196 -6.76 -12.63 -3.24
N GLU A 197 -6.46 -13.87 -3.65
CA GLU A 197 -6.36 -14.27 -5.06
C GLU A 197 -7.64 -14.01 -5.87
N LYS A 198 -8.80 -13.90 -5.21
CA LYS A 198 -10.07 -13.57 -5.88
C LYS A 198 -10.15 -12.09 -6.25
N THR A 199 -9.52 -11.22 -5.47
CA THR A 199 -9.49 -9.78 -5.69
C THR A 199 -8.26 -9.38 -6.52
N PHE A 200 -7.11 -10.01 -6.26
CA PHE A 200 -5.82 -9.78 -6.91
C PHE A 200 -5.25 -11.12 -7.41
N PRO A 201 -5.67 -11.59 -8.61
CA PRO A 201 -5.15 -12.82 -9.18
C PRO A 201 -3.65 -12.72 -9.43
N THR A 202 -2.93 -13.79 -9.09
CA THR A 202 -1.48 -13.94 -9.35
C THR A 202 -1.19 -15.01 -10.40
N ALA A 203 -2.19 -15.81 -10.75
CA ALA A 203 -2.10 -16.81 -11.80
C ALA A 203 -2.03 -16.12 -13.18
N PRO A 204 -1.23 -16.66 -14.13
CA PRO A 204 -1.26 -16.16 -15.49
C PRO A 204 -2.67 -16.30 -16.07
N PRO A 205 -3.13 -15.34 -16.90
CA PRO A 205 -4.41 -15.47 -17.57
C PRO A 205 -4.43 -16.79 -18.35
N MET A 206 -5.56 -17.49 -18.27
CA MET A 206 -5.77 -18.74 -19.00
C MET A 206 -5.49 -18.49 -20.48
N PRO A 207 -4.78 -19.39 -21.19
CA PRO A 207 -4.59 -19.26 -22.62
C PRO A 207 -5.96 -19.10 -23.28
N ILE A 208 -6.15 -17.99 -23.99
CA ILE A 208 -7.32 -17.81 -24.83
C ILE A 208 -7.23 -18.91 -25.89
N ASP A 209 -8.23 -19.78 -25.94
CA ASP A 209 -8.27 -20.88 -26.91
C ASP A 209 -8.45 -20.25 -28.29
N HIS A 210 -7.33 -19.94 -28.94
CA HIS A 210 -7.33 -19.43 -30.29
C HIS A 210 -7.68 -20.60 -31.21
N THR A 211 -8.98 -20.85 -31.38
CA THR A 211 -9.47 -21.60 -32.53
C THR A 211 -9.21 -20.74 -33.77
N TYR A 212 -7.96 -20.65 -34.21
CA TYR A 212 -7.66 -20.23 -35.56
C TYR A 212 -8.32 -21.28 -36.47
N ILE A 213 -9.39 -20.89 -37.15
CA ILE A 213 -9.87 -21.60 -38.33
C ILE A 213 -8.75 -21.46 -39.36
N SER A 214 -7.77 -22.37 -39.30
CA SER A 214 -6.86 -22.59 -40.40
C SER A 214 -7.69 -23.18 -41.54
N GLY A 215 -7.98 -22.35 -42.53
CA GLY A 215 -8.50 -22.80 -43.81
C GLY A 215 -7.43 -23.61 -44.52
N ASP A 216 -7.32 -24.89 -44.19
CA ASP A 216 -6.58 -25.85 -45.00
C ASP A 216 -7.54 -26.46 -46.04
N ILE A 217 -7.27 -26.14 -47.30
CA ILE A 217 -7.90 -26.74 -48.46
C ILE A 217 -7.15 -28.04 -48.76
N GLY A 218 -7.82 -29.17 -48.47
CA GLY A 218 -7.68 -30.35 -49.30
C GLY A 218 -7.42 -31.67 -48.59
N THR A 219 -8.48 -32.42 -48.26
CA THR A 219 -8.55 -33.88 -48.53
C THR A 219 -10.00 -34.38 -48.37
N PRO A 220 -10.55 -35.20 -49.30
CA PRO A 220 -11.89 -35.73 -49.17
C PRO A 220 -11.91 -37.03 -48.34
N GLY A 221 -12.60 -37.00 -47.19
CA GLY A 221 -12.96 -38.17 -46.38
C GLY A 221 -14.48 -38.20 -46.11
N PRO A 222 -15.12 -39.38 -45.95
CA PRO A 222 -16.55 -39.52 -46.13
C PRO A 222 -17.37 -39.04 -44.91
N ALA A 223 -18.45 -38.34 -45.25
CA ALA A 223 -19.63 -37.96 -44.49
C ALA A 223 -19.73 -38.42 -43.01
N THR A 224 -19.71 -37.45 -42.10
CA THR A 224 -20.49 -37.52 -40.86
C THR A 224 -21.16 -36.16 -40.63
N GLN A 225 -22.44 -36.22 -40.23
CA GLN A 225 -23.42 -35.13 -40.25
C GLN A 225 -22.93 -33.82 -39.59
N VAL A 226 -22.87 -32.75 -40.38
CA VAL A 226 -22.73 -31.38 -39.89
C VAL A 226 -24.13 -30.80 -39.70
N GLY A 227 -24.43 -30.37 -38.47
CA GLY A 227 -25.64 -29.61 -38.15
C GLY A 227 -25.74 -28.33 -38.97
N ALA A 228 -26.99 -27.87 -39.16
CA ALA A 228 -27.35 -26.76 -40.02
C ALA A 228 -26.41 -25.55 -39.89
N ILE A 229 -25.81 -25.18 -41.01
CA ILE A 229 -25.05 -23.95 -41.19
C ILE A 229 -26.07 -22.81 -41.17
N ALA A 230 -26.07 -21.98 -40.12
CA ALA A 230 -26.82 -20.73 -40.14
C ALA A 230 -26.26 -19.85 -41.27
N ALA A 231 -27.15 -19.29 -42.09
CA ALA A 231 -26.80 -18.44 -43.22
C ALA A 231 -25.90 -17.25 -42.78
N PRO A 232 -24.98 -16.78 -43.63
CA PRO A 232 -24.17 -15.60 -43.34
C PRO A 232 -25.09 -14.38 -43.19
N PRO A 233 -24.82 -13.45 -42.25
CA PRO A 233 -25.64 -12.25 -42.10
C PRO A 233 -25.48 -11.38 -43.34
N THR A 234 -26.55 -11.23 -44.11
CA THR A 234 -26.62 -10.44 -45.35
C THR A 234 -26.73 -8.93 -45.12
N ASN A 235 -26.43 -8.42 -43.92
CA ASN A 235 -26.59 -6.99 -43.62
C ASN A 235 -25.23 -6.29 -43.45
N LEU A 236 -24.76 -5.65 -44.52
CA LEU A 236 -23.54 -4.83 -44.57
C LEU A 236 -23.60 -3.53 -43.72
N ASN A 237 -24.67 -3.31 -42.95
CA ASN A 237 -24.89 -2.09 -42.17
C ASN A 237 -24.92 -2.33 -40.65
N GLN A 238 -24.51 -3.51 -40.18
CA GLN A 238 -24.46 -3.81 -38.76
C GLN A 238 -23.15 -3.26 -38.16
N SER A 239 -23.26 -2.30 -37.24
CA SER A 239 -22.08 -1.65 -36.65
C SER A 239 -21.20 -2.69 -35.95
N LEU A 240 -19.87 -2.48 -35.98
CA LEU A 240 -18.90 -3.37 -35.31
C LEU A 240 -19.24 -3.59 -33.82
N ALA A 241 -19.87 -2.59 -33.17
CA ALA A 241 -20.33 -2.66 -31.79
C ALA A 241 -21.49 -3.65 -31.56
N THR A 242 -22.25 -3.99 -32.60
CA THR A 242 -23.39 -4.93 -32.53
C THR A 242 -22.95 -6.37 -32.78
N LEU A 243 -21.85 -6.58 -33.51
CA LEU A 243 -21.21 -7.88 -33.72
C LEU A 243 -20.21 -8.24 -32.61
N SER A 244 -19.64 -7.26 -31.93
CA SER A 244 -18.72 -7.49 -30.81
C SER A 244 -19.42 -7.93 -29.51
N GLY A 245 -20.75 -7.76 -29.43
CA GLY A 245 -21.46 -7.72 -28.16
C GLY A 245 -20.97 -6.53 -27.34
N VAL A 246 -21.87 -5.76 -26.72
CA VAL A 246 -21.46 -4.80 -25.69
C VAL A 246 -21.10 -5.62 -24.46
N GLN A 247 -19.90 -6.19 -24.47
CA GLN A 247 -19.45 -7.16 -23.48
C GLN A 247 -18.80 -6.40 -22.33
N ASP A 248 -19.62 -5.89 -21.41
CA ASP A 248 -19.29 -5.39 -20.06
C ASP A 248 -17.77 -5.33 -19.81
N ASP A 249 -17.13 -4.24 -20.22
CA ASP A 249 -15.68 -4.07 -20.19
C ASP A 249 -15.30 -3.35 -18.89
N TRP A 250 -14.47 -4.01 -18.06
CA TRP A 250 -14.02 -3.46 -16.78
C TRP A 250 -12.50 -3.55 -16.66
N VAL A 251 -11.93 -2.70 -15.80
CA VAL A 251 -10.49 -2.63 -15.57
C VAL A 251 -9.98 -3.97 -15.03
N GLY A 252 -9.02 -4.57 -15.73
CA GLY A 252 -8.38 -5.81 -15.29
C GLY A 252 -9.02 -7.10 -15.83
N LYS A 253 -10.05 -6.99 -16.68
CA LYS A 253 -10.77 -8.16 -17.21
C LYS A 253 -9.87 -9.17 -17.91
N THR A 254 -8.89 -8.70 -18.69
CA THR A 254 -8.00 -9.62 -19.46
C THR A 254 -7.00 -10.36 -18.58
N SER A 255 -6.68 -9.80 -17.41
CA SER A 255 -5.83 -10.43 -16.40
C SER A 255 -6.63 -11.17 -15.32
N GLY A 256 -7.95 -11.30 -15.49
CA GLY A 256 -8.81 -12.06 -14.59
C GLY A 256 -9.21 -11.33 -13.30
N PHE A 257 -9.02 -10.02 -13.21
CA PHE A 257 -9.51 -9.24 -12.07
C PHE A 257 -11.05 -9.21 -12.06
N PRO A 258 -11.69 -9.23 -10.87
CA PRO A 258 -13.14 -9.22 -10.77
C PRO A 258 -13.73 -7.86 -11.15
N GLN A 259 -15.01 -7.81 -11.50
CA GLN A 259 -15.69 -6.57 -11.91
C GLN A 259 -15.66 -5.45 -10.84
N HIS A 260 -15.64 -5.81 -9.56
CA HIS A 260 -15.55 -4.86 -8.45
C HIS A 260 -14.11 -4.42 -8.11
N TYR A 261 -13.10 -4.92 -8.83
CA TYR A 261 -11.69 -4.65 -8.59
C TYR A 261 -11.39 -3.15 -8.47
N HIS A 262 -11.85 -2.35 -9.43
CA HIS A 262 -11.58 -0.92 -9.44
C HIS A 262 -12.18 -0.20 -8.22
N ALA A 263 -13.35 -0.63 -7.75
CA ALA A 263 -13.96 -0.09 -6.53
C ALA A 263 -13.14 -0.44 -5.28
N ASP A 264 -12.59 -1.66 -5.23
CA ASP A 264 -11.69 -2.08 -4.15
C ASP A 264 -10.37 -1.29 -4.15
N VAL A 265 -9.78 -1.04 -5.33
CA VAL A 265 -8.60 -0.17 -5.48
C VAL A 265 -8.89 1.22 -4.90
N LYS A 266 -10.01 1.84 -5.29
CA LYS A 266 -10.44 3.15 -4.75
C LYS A 266 -10.62 3.12 -3.22
N ALA A 267 -11.21 2.04 -2.69
CA ALA A 267 -11.38 1.88 -1.24
C ALA A 267 -10.03 1.76 -0.50
N ILE A 268 -9.07 1.02 -1.05
CA ILE A 268 -7.72 0.87 -0.50
C ILE A 268 -6.99 2.22 -0.49
N ILE A 269 -6.96 2.93 -1.63
CA ILE A 269 -6.36 4.26 -1.75
C ILE A 269 -6.95 5.23 -0.70
N LYS A 270 -8.28 5.22 -0.53
CA LYS A 270 -8.96 6.05 0.46
C LYS A 270 -8.48 5.76 1.89
N GLN A 271 -8.34 4.50 2.27
CA GLN A 271 -7.85 4.14 3.60
C GLN A 271 -6.38 4.53 3.80
N MET A 272 -5.54 4.35 2.78
CA MET A 272 -4.14 4.78 2.80
C MET A 272 -4.02 6.30 2.97
N PHE A 273 -4.86 7.08 2.29
CA PHE A 273 -4.89 8.53 2.44
C PHE A 273 -5.20 8.96 3.87
N ARG A 274 -6.15 8.29 4.55
CA ARG A 274 -6.46 8.58 5.97
C ARG A 274 -5.26 8.38 6.88
N CYS A 275 -4.46 7.35 6.62
CA CYS A 275 -3.20 7.15 7.35
C CYS A 275 -2.24 8.31 7.10
N TYR A 276 -2.02 8.73 5.85
CA TYR A 276 -1.20 9.92 5.55
C TYR A 276 -1.72 11.19 6.25
N ALA A 277 -3.03 11.45 6.18
CA ALA A 277 -3.65 12.59 6.85
C ALA A 277 -3.37 12.59 8.35
N HIS A 278 -3.50 11.43 9.00
CA HIS A 278 -3.15 11.29 10.41
C HIS A 278 -1.66 11.56 10.69
N LEU A 279 -0.75 11.02 9.86
CA LEU A 279 0.70 11.23 9.99
C LEU A 279 1.06 12.72 9.90
N TYR A 280 0.50 13.45 8.93
CA TYR A 280 0.78 14.88 8.78
C TYR A 280 0.20 15.72 9.92
N HIS A 281 -1.05 15.49 10.29
CA HIS A 281 -1.71 16.34 11.30
C HIS A 281 -1.22 16.09 12.72
N ASN A 282 -0.89 14.85 13.08
CA ASN A 282 -0.59 14.49 14.47
C ASN A 282 0.88 14.15 14.70
N HIS A 283 1.61 13.73 13.66
CA HIS A 283 2.96 13.19 13.82
C HIS A 283 4.03 13.89 12.97
N PHE A 284 3.69 14.93 12.21
CA PHE A 284 4.67 15.61 11.36
C PHE A 284 5.78 16.26 12.18
N THR A 285 5.44 16.98 13.26
CA THR A 285 6.45 17.56 14.15
C THR A 285 7.18 16.45 14.90
N ASP A 286 6.43 15.63 15.63
CA ASP A 286 6.96 14.51 16.40
C ASP A 286 6.42 13.19 15.84
N PRO A 287 7.22 12.34 15.18
CA PRO A 287 8.69 12.38 15.12
C PRO A 287 9.30 12.89 13.81
N PHE A 288 8.54 13.05 12.73
CA PHE A 288 9.13 13.17 11.37
C PHE A 288 10.02 14.39 11.20
N TRP A 289 9.64 15.53 11.74
CA TRP A 289 10.42 16.76 11.69
C TRP A 289 11.69 16.64 12.53
N HIS A 290 11.56 16.21 13.79
CA HIS A 290 12.67 16.11 14.72
C HIS A 290 13.70 15.04 14.32
N LEU A 291 13.27 13.96 13.67
CA LEU A 291 14.15 12.95 13.09
C LEU A 291 14.71 13.34 11.71
N GLY A 292 14.29 14.47 11.15
CA GLY A 292 14.69 14.91 9.81
C GLY A 292 14.16 14.01 8.67
N ARG A 293 13.11 13.21 8.93
CA ARG A 293 12.51 12.25 7.99
C ARG A 293 11.28 12.77 7.23
N TYR A 294 10.92 14.04 7.45
CA TYR A 294 9.77 14.66 6.78
C TYR A 294 9.92 14.68 5.24
N THR A 295 11.15 14.70 4.70
CA THR A 295 11.37 14.69 3.25
C THR A 295 11.03 13.37 2.59
N GLU A 296 11.23 12.26 3.28
CA GLU A 296 10.85 10.91 2.86
C GLU A 296 9.33 10.74 2.95
N LEU A 297 8.71 11.27 4.01
CA LEU A 297 7.25 11.33 4.13
C LEU A 297 6.64 12.11 2.95
N ASN A 298 7.19 13.28 2.63
CA ASN A 298 6.79 14.10 1.49
C ASN A 298 6.96 13.33 0.16
N SER A 299 8.10 12.69 -0.08
CA SER A 299 8.33 11.90 -1.31
C SER A 299 7.31 10.77 -1.47
N CYS A 300 7.02 10.02 -0.40
CA CYS A 300 6.04 8.93 -0.43
C CYS A 300 4.62 9.47 -0.70
N PHE A 301 4.27 10.58 -0.04
CA PHE A 301 2.96 11.21 -0.21
C PHE A 301 2.78 11.83 -1.59
N VAL A 302 3.79 12.50 -2.14
CA VAL A 302 3.72 13.07 -3.50
C VAL A 302 3.59 11.97 -4.55
N HIS A 303 4.33 10.87 -4.42
CA HIS A 303 4.15 9.73 -5.30
C HIS A 303 2.72 9.18 -5.21
N PHE A 304 2.21 8.99 -3.97
CA PHE A 304 0.84 8.56 -3.73
C PHE A 304 -0.19 9.50 -4.39
N CYS A 305 -0.09 10.81 -4.16
CA CYS A 305 -0.99 11.80 -4.76
C CYS A 305 -0.89 11.80 -6.29
N THR A 306 0.33 11.71 -6.85
CA THR A 306 0.53 11.67 -8.29
C THR A 306 -0.23 10.50 -8.91
N VAL A 307 -0.08 9.28 -8.37
CA VAL A 307 -0.80 8.09 -8.85
C VAL A 307 -2.31 8.22 -8.62
N ALA A 308 -2.72 8.62 -7.41
CA ALA A 308 -4.13 8.70 -7.04
C ALA A 308 -4.90 9.74 -7.86
N MET A 309 -4.26 10.85 -8.22
CA MET A 309 -4.86 11.89 -9.07
C MET A 309 -4.81 11.51 -10.56
N TYR A 310 -3.69 10.97 -11.04
CA TYR A 310 -3.53 10.56 -12.43
C TYR A 310 -4.55 9.49 -12.85
N TYR A 311 -4.84 8.52 -11.98
CA TYR A 311 -5.83 7.47 -12.24
C TYR A 311 -7.20 7.73 -11.61
N ASP A 312 -7.46 8.94 -11.10
CA ASP A 312 -8.75 9.33 -10.49
C ASP A 312 -9.23 8.34 -9.41
N LEU A 313 -8.31 7.88 -8.54
CA LEU A 313 -8.55 6.82 -7.55
C LEU A 313 -9.12 7.34 -6.22
N ILE A 314 -9.11 8.65 -6.01
CA ILE A 314 -9.63 9.31 -4.81
C ILE A 314 -10.35 10.59 -5.22
N SER A 315 -11.49 10.88 -4.59
CA SER A 315 -12.25 12.11 -4.90
C SER A 315 -11.62 13.33 -4.24
N LYS A 316 -11.78 14.52 -4.84
CA LYS A 316 -11.36 15.80 -4.22
C LYS A 316 -11.89 15.98 -2.80
N LYS A 317 -13.15 15.59 -2.56
CA LYS A 317 -13.77 15.66 -1.23
C LYS A 317 -13.02 14.81 -0.20
N ASP A 318 -12.57 13.61 -0.58
CA ASP A 318 -11.83 12.73 0.32
C ASP A 318 -10.39 13.24 0.57
N MET A 319 -9.84 14.06 -0.32
CA MET A 319 -8.51 14.68 -0.19
C MET A 319 -8.47 15.96 0.66
N GLU A 320 -9.64 16.54 0.98
CA GLU A 320 -9.79 17.80 1.71
C GLU A 320 -8.87 17.96 2.95
N PRO A 321 -8.67 16.93 3.80
CA PRO A 321 -7.83 17.06 4.99
C PRO A 321 -6.37 17.45 4.72
N LEU A 322 -5.84 17.23 3.52
CA LEU A 322 -4.50 17.62 3.12
C LEU A 322 -4.48 18.51 1.87
N GLN A 323 -5.61 19.13 1.50
CA GLN A 323 -5.72 19.90 0.26
C GLN A 323 -4.71 21.04 0.21
N ASP A 324 -4.54 21.81 1.30
CA ASP A 324 -3.58 22.91 1.35
C ASP A 324 -2.13 22.45 1.07
N LEU A 325 -1.76 21.26 1.57
CA LEU A 325 -0.45 20.66 1.34
C LEU A 325 -0.31 20.20 -0.12
N ILE A 326 -1.35 19.57 -0.68
CA ILE A 326 -1.39 19.14 -2.07
C ILE A 326 -1.23 20.36 -2.99
N ASP A 327 -1.93 21.45 -2.70
CA ASP A 327 -1.86 22.70 -3.47
C ASP A 327 -0.46 23.31 -3.45
N ILE A 328 0.25 23.24 -2.32
CA ILE A 328 1.66 23.63 -2.23
C ILE A 328 2.52 22.76 -3.17
N PHE A 329 2.38 21.44 -3.13
CA PHE A 329 3.16 20.55 -4.01
C PHE A 329 2.83 20.73 -5.50
N VAL A 330 1.58 21.06 -5.84
CA VAL A 330 1.16 21.42 -7.21
C VAL A 330 1.77 22.75 -7.63
N ARG A 331 1.73 23.78 -6.76
CA ARG A 331 2.31 25.11 -7.02
C ARG A 331 3.82 25.03 -7.24
N GLN A 332 4.50 24.20 -6.48
CA GLN A 332 5.93 23.93 -6.62
C GLN A 332 6.28 23.04 -7.83
N GLY A 333 5.28 22.47 -8.51
CA GLY A 333 5.47 21.59 -9.66
C GLY A 333 6.04 20.22 -9.30
N VAL A 334 6.00 19.84 -8.03
CA VAL A 334 6.45 18.50 -7.57
C VAL A 334 5.40 17.46 -7.92
N ILE A 335 4.12 17.79 -7.74
CA ILE A 335 3.01 17.04 -8.34
C ILE A 335 2.86 17.50 -9.80
N PRO A 336 3.01 16.60 -10.79
CA PRO A 336 2.90 16.93 -12.20
C PRO A 336 1.51 17.45 -12.57
N LYS A 337 1.44 18.45 -13.46
CA LYS A 337 0.17 19.05 -13.90
C LYS A 337 -0.72 18.04 -14.62
N GLU A 338 -0.14 17.07 -15.30
CA GLU A 338 -0.82 16.00 -16.01
C GLU A 338 -1.67 15.15 -15.04
N ALA A 339 -1.14 14.87 -13.85
CA ALA A 339 -1.88 14.16 -12.81
C ALA A 339 -3.08 14.98 -12.30
N VAL A 340 -2.94 16.31 -12.22
CA VAL A 340 -4.03 17.21 -11.84
C VAL A 340 -5.10 17.29 -12.93
N GLN A 341 -4.70 17.34 -14.20
CA GLN A 341 -5.61 17.44 -15.34
C GLN A 341 -6.47 16.17 -15.50
N GLN A 342 -5.93 15.00 -15.20
CA GLN A 342 -6.67 13.73 -15.27
C GLN A 342 -7.60 13.52 -14.07
N HIS A 343 -7.47 14.31 -13.00
CA HIS A 343 -8.34 14.25 -11.83
C HIS A 343 -9.63 15.05 -12.05
N VAL A 344 -10.64 14.37 -12.59
CA VAL A 344 -11.93 14.98 -12.94
C VAL A 344 -12.90 14.98 -11.76
N SER A 345 -12.84 13.95 -10.89
CA SER A 345 -13.82 13.69 -9.83
C SER A 345 -13.72 14.58 -8.59
#